data_AF-A0A1A6AFC7-F1
#
_entry.id   AF-A0A1A6AFC7-F1
#
_cell.length_a   1.000
_cell.length_b   1.000
_cell.length_c   1.000
_cell.angle_alpha   90.00
_cell.angle_beta   90.00
_cell.angle_gamma   90.00
#
_symmetry.space_group_name_H-M   'P 1'
#
loop_
_entity.id
_entity.type
_entity.pdbx_description
1 polymer ?
#
loop_
_entity_poly.entity_id
_entity_poly.type
_entity_poly.pdbx_seq_one_letter_code
_entity_poly.pdbx_strand_id
1 'polypeptide(L)'
;MSLRTKVAATSLLFILTVLLLQPFHHHITSSIPFLSQEDKTIPIPSNVNYTVSDGGRVQDRPKRVAIVGAGASGSAAAFFLRRAARVVESRLGLEEGSRLGEIVVFEKEGYVGGRSTTVYPHSDPRLRAQELGGSIFVEANRNMMKGVRHFNLTLIDPDMGESGIGIWDGSQFLFTTSSSSWIDSAKALWRYGPMSPYRTKSAVSSLVNKFLKLYDPAYLAQRGPVESVENFAESLGLGNEITTRTGEDWAKNVVKVGDKWLGEIWEGSTRVNYASDMNQIHGLGAGVSMATGGASQVEGGNWQIFRGMIDDSKATIHLGTEVSEIVPVRPSEFIVVSNKTEINTAEPFDVVIFAAPWHSSPIKKDLSSHFAKPIPKQKYVHLHVTYFTTTQPRPLPSFFGLPDDAYIPNTILTTGMTSRDQSVPPPRFQSISWHGEVLPGSGEYAVKVFSITRLSDRFIQSLIGEEPSWLLRKEWDSYPKLSPIASYAPVEPIKGLHYLAAQEAWISTMETQTVSGREAVARIVNEWWGLGLGECENGDSWDWTCSP
;
A
#
# COMPACT_ATOMS: atom_id res chain seq x y z
N MET A 1 -42.87 45.49 0.43
CA MET A 1 -41.69 44.63 0.13
C MET A 1 -42.16 43.19 0.01
N SER A 2 -41.93 42.59 -1.16
CA SER A 2 -42.65 41.43 -1.68
C SER A 2 -42.22 40.09 -1.05
N LEU A 3 -43.18 39.16 -0.94
CA LEU A 3 -43.02 37.74 -0.59
C LEU A 3 -41.92 37.04 -1.42
N ARG A 4 -41.57 37.58 -2.60
CA ARG A 4 -40.47 37.10 -3.46
C ARG A 4 -39.07 37.31 -2.87
N THR A 5 -38.87 38.26 -1.96
CA THR A 5 -37.54 38.51 -1.36
C THR A 5 -37.24 37.56 -0.18
N LYS A 6 -38.28 36.99 0.47
CA LYS A 6 -38.11 35.99 1.54
C LYS A 6 -37.84 34.58 1.00
N VAL A 7 -38.44 34.20 -0.14
CA VAL A 7 -38.22 32.88 -0.77
C VAL A 7 -36.82 32.77 -1.39
N ALA A 8 -36.25 33.86 -1.91
CA ALA A 8 -34.88 33.86 -2.44
C ALA A 8 -33.80 33.71 -1.35
N ALA A 9 -34.03 34.27 -0.15
CA ALA A 9 -33.08 34.15 0.97
C ALA A 9 -33.11 32.76 1.64
N THR A 10 -34.29 32.13 1.75
CA THR A 10 -34.41 30.74 2.23
C THR A 10 -33.90 29.71 1.23
N SER A 11 -34.06 29.93 -0.07
CA SER A 11 -33.51 29.03 -1.10
C SER A 11 -31.99 29.17 -1.25
N LEU A 12 -31.41 30.37 -1.07
CA LEU A 12 -29.94 30.50 -1.02
C LEU A 12 -29.36 29.88 0.25
N LEU A 13 -30.00 30.02 1.43
CA LEU A 13 -29.54 29.37 2.65
C LEU A 13 -29.64 27.84 2.55
N PHE A 14 -30.70 27.31 1.93
CA PHE A 14 -30.91 25.87 1.72
C PHE A 14 -29.93 25.30 0.68
N ILE A 15 -29.64 26.03 -0.40
CA ILE A 15 -28.61 25.65 -1.38
C ILE A 15 -27.21 25.74 -0.76
N LEU A 16 -26.93 26.73 0.10
CA LEU A 16 -25.66 26.80 0.85
C LEU A 16 -25.54 25.67 1.88
N THR A 17 -26.63 25.29 2.56
CA THR A 17 -26.62 24.15 3.51
C THR A 17 -26.46 22.83 2.76
N VAL A 18 -27.12 22.65 1.62
CA VAL A 18 -26.95 21.45 0.77
C VAL A 18 -25.53 21.37 0.20
N LEU A 19 -24.93 22.49 -0.23
CA LEU A 19 -23.52 22.55 -0.68
C LEU A 19 -22.50 22.36 0.46
N LEU A 20 -22.80 22.80 1.69
CA LEU A 20 -21.96 22.60 2.87
C LEU A 20 -22.10 21.19 3.49
N LEU A 21 -23.22 20.50 3.23
CA LEU A 21 -23.49 19.13 3.68
C LEU A 21 -23.09 18.04 2.67
N GLN A 22 -22.87 18.39 1.40
CA GLN A 22 -22.40 17.44 0.37
C GLN A 22 -21.13 16.64 0.74
N PRO A 23 -20.09 17.18 1.42
CA PRO A 23 -18.94 16.37 1.85
C PRO A 23 -19.28 15.36 2.96
N PHE A 24 -20.48 15.43 3.53
CA PHE A 24 -20.93 14.56 4.61
C PHE A 24 -22.14 13.69 4.26
N HIS A 25 -22.86 13.98 3.17
CA HIS A 25 -24.07 13.24 2.74
C HIS A 25 -23.77 11.91 2.04
N HIS A 26 -22.52 11.69 1.64
CA HIS A 26 -22.02 10.35 1.38
C HIS A 26 -21.51 9.78 2.69
N HIS A 27 -21.90 8.55 2.99
CA HIS A 27 -21.64 7.87 4.25
C HIS A 27 -20.23 8.21 4.75
N ILE A 28 -20.10 8.64 6.00
CA ILE A 28 -18.77 8.81 6.62
C ILE A 28 -18.00 7.46 6.60
N THR A 29 -18.71 6.35 6.35
CA THR A 29 -18.22 4.99 6.18
C THR A 29 -18.14 4.51 4.72
N SER A 30 -18.73 5.22 3.75
CA SER A 30 -18.58 4.94 2.32
C SER A 30 -18.65 6.25 1.51
N SER A 31 -17.58 6.52 0.77
CA SER A 31 -17.39 7.64 -0.16
C SER A 31 -17.16 9.04 0.44
N ILE A 32 -15.89 9.42 0.53
CA ILE A 32 -15.54 10.67 -0.17
C ILE A 32 -15.67 10.31 -1.65
N PRO A 33 -16.61 10.91 -2.42
CA PRO A 33 -16.64 10.70 -3.84
C PRO A 33 -15.36 11.33 -4.38
N PHE A 34 -14.36 10.49 -4.63
CA PHE A 34 -13.48 10.71 -5.76
C PHE A 34 -14.44 10.72 -6.94
N LEU A 35 -14.68 11.91 -7.49
CA LEU A 35 -15.14 12.00 -8.86
C LEU A 35 -14.23 11.05 -9.63
N SER A 36 -14.82 10.01 -10.21
CA SER A 36 -14.30 9.47 -11.45
C SER A 36 -14.06 10.68 -12.33
N GLN A 37 -12.81 11.14 -12.42
CA GLN A 37 -12.42 11.69 -13.69
C GLN A 37 -12.76 10.57 -14.64
N GLU A 38 -13.75 10.80 -15.50
CA GLU A 38 -13.77 10.16 -16.82
C GLU A 38 -12.31 10.00 -17.20
N ASP A 39 -11.90 8.78 -17.54
CA ASP A 39 -10.66 8.55 -18.24
C ASP A 39 -10.70 9.51 -19.42
N LYS A 40 -10.13 10.70 -19.23
CA LYS A 40 -9.71 11.53 -20.33
C LYS A 40 -8.67 10.65 -20.94
N THR A 41 -9.09 9.91 -21.96
CA THR A 41 -8.22 9.21 -22.88
C THR A 41 -7.15 10.21 -23.26
N ILE A 42 -6.02 10.15 -22.56
CA ILE A 42 -4.87 10.97 -22.88
C ILE A 42 -4.56 10.54 -24.31
N PRO A 43 -4.53 11.47 -25.28
CA PRO A 43 -4.31 11.10 -26.65
C PRO A 43 -2.98 10.34 -26.72
N ILE A 44 -3.07 9.03 -26.92
CA ILE A 44 -1.91 8.17 -27.13
C ILE A 44 -1.27 8.72 -28.41
N PRO A 45 0.02 9.11 -28.40
CA PRO A 45 0.70 9.53 -29.61
C PRO A 45 0.63 8.41 -30.65
N SER A 46 -0.32 8.49 -31.56
CA SER A 46 -0.41 7.59 -32.70
C SER A 46 0.71 7.99 -33.65
N ASN A 47 1.71 7.11 -33.81
CA ASN A 47 2.86 7.17 -34.74
C ASN A 47 4.21 7.59 -34.14
N VAL A 48 4.61 7.05 -32.98
CA VAL A 48 6.03 7.02 -32.60
C VAL A 48 6.55 5.60 -32.86
N ASN A 49 7.48 5.45 -33.81
CA ASN A 49 8.19 4.18 -34.01
C ASN A 49 9.29 4.08 -32.94
N TYR A 50 9.00 3.36 -31.86
CA TYR A 50 10.00 3.02 -30.87
C TYR A 50 10.97 1.98 -31.45
N THR A 51 12.27 2.18 -31.26
CA THR A 51 13.31 1.30 -31.80
C THR A 51 14.15 0.73 -30.68
N VAL A 52 14.59 -0.52 -30.83
CA VAL A 52 15.56 -1.15 -29.93
C VAL A 52 16.94 -0.56 -30.22
N SER A 53 17.70 -0.24 -29.16
CA SER A 53 19.07 0.27 -29.27
C SER A 53 19.99 -0.71 -30.01
N ASP A 54 21.09 -0.21 -30.59
CA ASP A 54 22.05 -1.09 -31.30
C ASP A 54 22.67 -2.14 -30.36
N GLY A 55 22.91 -1.79 -29.08
CA GLY A 55 23.32 -2.76 -28.06
C GLY A 55 22.23 -3.80 -27.76
N GLY A 56 20.95 -3.43 -27.82
CA GLY A 56 19.86 -4.39 -27.71
C GLY A 56 19.70 -5.28 -28.94
N ARG A 57 20.10 -4.81 -30.14
CA ARG A 57 20.13 -5.61 -31.37
C ARG A 57 21.27 -6.62 -31.35
N VAL A 58 22.45 -6.22 -30.87
CA VAL A 58 23.66 -7.05 -30.79
C VAL A 58 23.82 -7.56 -29.35
N GLN A 59 23.20 -8.69 -29.02
CA GLN A 59 23.32 -9.35 -27.71
C GLN A 59 23.83 -10.79 -27.92
N ASP A 60 24.98 -11.09 -27.34
CA ASP A 60 25.69 -12.36 -27.60
C ASP A 60 25.01 -13.60 -27.00
N ARG A 61 24.26 -13.41 -25.90
CA ARG A 61 23.50 -14.47 -25.24
C ARG A 61 22.23 -13.94 -24.57
N PRO A 62 21.20 -14.76 -24.35
CA PRO A 62 20.06 -14.37 -23.53
C PRO A 62 20.48 -13.95 -22.11
N LYS A 63 19.82 -12.93 -21.57
CA LYS A 63 20.04 -12.43 -20.22
C LYS A 63 19.43 -13.37 -19.18
N ARG A 64 20.07 -13.46 -18.00
CA ARG A 64 19.58 -14.21 -16.84
C ARG A 64 19.44 -13.28 -15.65
N VAL A 65 18.29 -13.34 -14.98
CA VAL A 65 17.98 -12.48 -13.82
C VAL A 65 17.60 -13.31 -12.61
N ALA A 66 18.21 -13.00 -11.47
CA ALA A 66 17.77 -13.52 -10.18
C ALA A 66 16.92 -12.46 -9.45
N ILE A 67 15.85 -12.90 -8.82
CA ILE A 67 14.99 -12.06 -7.98
C ILE A 67 14.93 -12.70 -6.59
N VAL A 68 15.26 -11.93 -5.55
CA VAL A 68 15.25 -12.39 -4.16
C VAL A 68 14.04 -11.80 -3.43
N GLY A 69 13.02 -12.63 -3.24
CA GLY A 69 11.72 -12.31 -2.63
C GLY A 69 10.59 -12.30 -3.66
N ALA A 70 9.53 -13.07 -3.39
CA ALA A 70 8.30 -13.16 -4.19
C ALA A 70 7.14 -12.35 -3.56
N GLY A 71 7.47 -11.23 -2.92
CA GLY A 71 6.48 -10.23 -2.47
C GLY A 71 5.96 -9.37 -3.63
N ALA A 72 5.23 -8.29 -3.30
CA ALA A 72 4.66 -7.38 -4.29
C ALA A 72 5.69 -6.81 -5.28
N SER A 73 6.85 -6.34 -4.79
CA SER A 73 7.87 -5.72 -5.63
C SER A 73 8.64 -6.72 -6.50
N GLY A 74 9.02 -7.88 -5.94
CA GLY A 74 9.73 -8.93 -6.69
C GLY A 74 8.85 -9.60 -7.76
N SER A 75 7.58 -9.86 -7.43
CA SER A 75 6.61 -10.42 -8.39
C SER A 75 6.33 -9.44 -9.53
N ALA A 76 6.14 -8.16 -9.21
CA ALA A 76 5.98 -7.12 -10.23
C ALA A 76 7.22 -6.97 -11.11
N ALA A 77 8.43 -7.05 -10.53
CA ALA A 77 9.67 -7.00 -11.31
C ALA A 77 9.78 -8.17 -12.30
N ALA A 78 9.48 -9.41 -11.87
CA ALA A 78 9.46 -10.58 -12.76
C ALA A 78 8.49 -10.36 -13.94
N PHE A 79 7.28 -9.91 -13.60
CA PHE A 79 6.20 -9.66 -14.54
C PHE A 79 6.55 -8.60 -15.58
N PHE A 80 6.94 -7.40 -15.14
CA PHE A 80 7.29 -6.30 -16.05
C PHE A 80 8.53 -6.62 -16.90
N LEU A 81 9.52 -7.33 -16.34
CA LEU A 81 10.71 -7.71 -17.08
C LEU A 81 10.41 -8.68 -18.23
N ARG A 82 9.56 -9.69 -17.99
CA ARG A 82 9.13 -10.62 -19.06
C ARG A 82 8.34 -9.89 -20.15
N ARG A 83 7.46 -8.95 -19.77
CA ARG A 83 6.71 -8.14 -20.74
C ARG A 83 7.63 -7.26 -21.60
N ALA A 84 8.60 -6.60 -20.97
CA ALA A 84 9.59 -5.81 -21.68
C ALA A 84 10.40 -6.65 -22.69
N ALA A 85 10.81 -7.86 -22.30
CA ALA A 85 11.48 -8.78 -23.20
C ALA A 85 10.61 -9.16 -24.41
N ARG A 86 9.34 -9.50 -24.18
CA ARG A 86 8.38 -9.82 -25.27
C ARG A 86 8.22 -8.68 -26.26
N VAL A 87 8.17 -7.43 -25.78
CA VAL A 87 8.13 -6.24 -26.65
C VAL A 87 9.40 -6.14 -27.50
N VAL A 88 10.57 -6.27 -26.90
CA VAL A 88 11.86 -6.18 -27.63
C VAL A 88 12.01 -7.32 -28.63
N GLU A 89 11.68 -8.55 -28.25
CA GLU A 89 11.73 -9.73 -29.13
C GLU A 89 10.77 -9.57 -30.32
N SER A 90 9.54 -9.09 -30.07
CA SER A 90 8.57 -8.79 -31.14
C SER A 90 9.08 -7.70 -32.09
N ARG A 91 9.63 -6.59 -31.59
CA ARG A 91 10.19 -5.50 -32.41
C ARG A 91 11.34 -5.96 -33.31
N LEU A 92 12.07 -7.00 -32.88
CA LEU A 92 13.20 -7.57 -33.62
C LEU A 92 12.83 -8.79 -34.47
N GLY A 93 11.58 -9.27 -34.40
CA GLY A 93 11.15 -10.50 -35.07
C GLY A 93 11.84 -11.75 -34.54
N LEU A 94 12.11 -11.81 -33.24
CA LEU A 94 12.78 -12.93 -32.56
C LEU A 94 11.80 -13.81 -31.79
N GLU A 95 12.20 -15.05 -31.55
CA GLU A 95 11.43 -15.98 -30.71
C GLU A 95 11.49 -15.60 -29.23
N GLU A 96 10.42 -15.93 -28.49
CA GLU A 96 10.33 -15.67 -27.04
C GLU A 96 11.51 -16.33 -26.30
N GLY A 97 12.23 -15.56 -25.49
CA GLY A 97 13.39 -16.03 -24.73
C GLY A 97 14.75 -15.78 -25.40
N SER A 98 14.78 -15.28 -26.64
CA SER A 98 16.02 -14.96 -27.35
C SER A 98 16.81 -13.81 -26.71
N ARG A 99 16.12 -12.88 -26.02
CA ARG A 99 16.75 -11.75 -25.32
C ARG A 99 16.78 -11.96 -23.81
N LEU A 100 15.72 -12.53 -23.24
CA LEU A 100 15.65 -12.86 -21.82
C LEU A 100 15.40 -14.35 -21.63
N GLY A 101 16.48 -15.09 -21.34
CA GLY A 101 16.43 -16.54 -21.19
C GLY A 101 15.67 -16.92 -19.93
N GLU A 102 16.23 -16.60 -18.77
CA GLU A 102 15.74 -17.10 -17.48
C GLU A 102 15.50 -15.97 -16.47
N ILE A 103 14.37 -16.05 -15.77
CA ILE A 103 14.10 -15.30 -14.53
C ILE A 103 13.96 -16.33 -13.42
N VAL A 104 14.82 -16.27 -12.41
CA VAL A 104 14.80 -17.18 -11.26
C VAL A 104 14.39 -16.40 -10.01
N VAL A 105 13.30 -16.80 -9.37
CA VAL A 105 12.76 -16.15 -8.18
C VAL A 105 13.02 -17.04 -6.96
N PHE A 106 13.77 -16.53 -5.99
CA PHE A 106 14.05 -17.18 -4.72
C PHE A 106 13.17 -16.59 -3.62
N GLU A 107 12.35 -17.42 -2.99
CA GLU A 107 11.50 -17.02 -1.87
C GLU A 107 11.76 -17.92 -0.67
N LYS A 108 12.09 -17.31 0.47
CA LYS A 108 12.41 -18.05 1.69
C LYS A 108 11.17 -18.73 2.28
N GLU A 109 10.00 -18.14 2.09
CA GLU A 109 8.74 -18.68 2.58
C GLU A 109 8.18 -19.75 1.62
N GLY A 110 7.24 -20.55 2.12
CA GLY A 110 6.56 -21.58 1.32
C GLY A 110 5.47 -21.05 0.37
N TYR A 111 5.40 -19.73 0.14
CA TYR A 111 4.30 -19.07 -0.57
C TYR A 111 4.73 -17.77 -1.26
N VAL A 112 3.90 -17.30 -2.22
CA VAL A 112 4.05 -15.99 -2.90
C VAL A 112 3.19 -14.93 -2.21
N GLY A 113 3.65 -13.68 -2.18
CA GLY A 113 2.88 -12.52 -1.68
C GLY A 113 3.57 -11.74 -0.55
N GLY A 114 4.57 -12.34 0.09
CA GLY A 114 5.35 -11.69 1.14
C GLY A 114 4.48 -11.23 2.31
N ARG A 115 4.34 -9.90 2.50
CA ARG A 115 3.51 -9.28 3.56
C ARG A 115 2.02 -9.14 3.18
N SER A 116 1.61 -9.61 2.01
CA SER A 116 0.19 -9.79 1.67
C SER A 116 -0.07 -11.28 1.59
N THR A 117 -0.89 -11.78 2.50
CA THR A 117 -1.28 -13.19 2.66
C THR A 117 -2.61 -13.25 3.40
N THR A 118 -3.29 -14.38 3.33
CA THR A 118 -4.55 -14.61 4.03
C THR A 118 -4.46 -15.74 5.03
N VAL A 119 -5.40 -15.74 5.98
CA VAL A 119 -5.69 -16.85 6.88
C VAL A 119 -7.18 -17.15 6.87
N TYR A 120 -7.51 -18.39 7.18
CA TYR A 120 -8.88 -18.85 7.30
C TYR A 120 -9.19 -19.12 8.77
N PRO A 121 -10.27 -18.55 9.35
CA PRO A 121 -10.74 -18.93 10.67
C PRO A 121 -10.89 -20.45 10.77
N HIS A 122 -10.55 -21.04 11.93
CA HIS A 122 -10.57 -22.49 12.15
C HIS A 122 -9.73 -23.32 11.15
N SER A 123 -8.86 -22.68 10.36
CA SER A 123 -8.19 -23.30 9.22
C SER A 123 -9.15 -23.93 8.19
N ASP A 124 -10.40 -23.43 8.13
CA ASP A 124 -11.42 -23.93 7.22
C ASP A 124 -11.51 -23.04 5.97
N PRO A 125 -11.06 -23.51 4.80
CA PRO A 125 -11.04 -22.72 3.57
C PRO A 125 -12.43 -22.36 3.03
N ARG A 126 -13.50 -22.92 3.60
CA ARG A 126 -14.90 -22.56 3.27
C ARG A 126 -15.33 -21.24 3.92
N LEU A 127 -14.61 -20.79 4.95
CA LEU A 127 -14.88 -19.53 5.65
C LEU A 127 -14.22 -18.37 4.90
N ARG A 128 -14.72 -17.15 5.13
CA ARG A 128 -14.17 -15.94 4.52
C ARG A 128 -12.71 -15.73 4.94
N ALA A 129 -11.83 -15.65 3.94
CA ALA A 129 -10.42 -15.37 4.13
C ALA A 129 -10.21 -14.00 4.80
N GLN A 130 -9.25 -13.93 5.73
CA GLN A 130 -8.86 -12.71 6.43
C GLN A 130 -7.46 -12.28 5.98
N GLU A 131 -7.34 -11.06 5.46
CA GLU A 131 -6.05 -10.47 5.08
C GLU A 131 -5.15 -10.28 6.30
N LEU A 132 -4.02 -10.97 6.35
CA LEU A 132 -3.06 -10.82 7.45
C LEU A 132 -2.39 -9.44 7.43
N GLY A 133 -2.08 -8.91 6.23
CA GLY A 133 -1.18 -7.77 6.05
C GLY A 133 -1.73 -6.68 5.16
N GLY A 134 -1.15 -6.47 3.98
CA GLY A 134 -1.64 -5.50 2.99
C GLY A 134 -3.13 -5.72 2.70
N SER A 135 -3.99 -5.02 3.43
CA SER A 135 -5.38 -5.43 3.58
C SER A 135 -6.28 -4.82 2.52
N ILE A 136 -6.00 -3.61 2.04
CA ILE A 136 -6.89 -2.90 1.10
C ILE A 136 -6.06 -2.16 0.05
N PHE A 137 -6.69 -1.87 -1.08
CA PHE A 137 -6.23 -0.93 -2.09
C PHE A 137 -7.41 -0.12 -2.63
N VAL A 138 -7.16 1.01 -3.26
CA VAL A 138 -8.18 1.93 -3.80
C VAL A 138 -8.00 2.08 -5.31
N GLU A 139 -8.95 2.73 -6.00
CA GLU A 139 -8.89 2.96 -7.45
C GLU A 139 -7.59 3.65 -7.91
N ALA A 140 -7.00 4.51 -7.07
CA ALA A 140 -5.71 5.15 -7.36
C ALA A 140 -4.52 4.18 -7.42
N ASN A 141 -4.68 2.95 -6.90
CA ASN A 141 -3.69 1.89 -6.97
C ASN A 141 -3.81 1.14 -8.32
N ARG A 142 -3.37 1.81 -9.39
CA ARG A 142 -3.62 1.37 -10.76
C ARG A 142 -2.97 0.01 -11.09
N ASN A 143 -1.79 -0.32 -10.57
CA ASN A 143 -1.22 -1.65 -10.81
C ASN A 143 -2.04 -2.74 -10.13
N MET A 144 -2.52 -2.50 -8.91
CA MET A 144 -3.41 -3.44 -8.22
C MET A 144 -4.72 -3.63 -9.00
N MET A 145 -5.38 -2.54 -9.39
CA MET A 145 -6.64 -2.58 -10.16
C MET A 145 -6.47 -3.25 -11.53
N LYS A 146 -5.38 -2.96 -12.25
CA LYS A 146 -5.06 -3.61 -13.52
C LYS A 146 -4.75 -5.09 -13.33
N GLY A 147 -4.01 -5.45 -12.28
CA GLY A 147 -3.72 -6.84 -11.93
C GLY A 147 -5.00 -7.65 -11.69
N VAL A 148 -5.96 -7.10 -10.95
CA VAL A 148 -7.29 -7.71 -10.75
C VAL A 148 -7.96 -8.01 -12.07
N ARG A 149 -8.05 -7.03 -12.97
CA ARG A 149 -8.68 -7.20 -14.30
C ARG A 149 -7.90 -8.21 -15.15
N HIS A 150 -6.59 -8.08 -15.19
CA HIS A 150 -5.71 -8.89 -16.05
C HIS A 150 -5.70 -10.37 -15.66
N PHE A 151 -5.73 -10.66 -14.35
CA PHE A 151 -5.76 -12.03 -13.84
C PHE A 151 -7.18 -12.54 -13.55
N ASN A 152 -8.21 -11.81 -14.00
CA ASN A 152 -9.62 -12.17 -13.86
C ASN A 152 -10.01 -12.50 -12.40
N LEU A 153 -9.63 -11.62 -11.47
CA LEU A 153 -9.90 -11.75 -10.04
C LEU A 153 -11.16 -10.98 -9.65
N THR A 154 -11.88 -11.48 -8.64
CA THR A 154 -13.09 -10.84 -8.10
C THR A 154 -12.73 -9.79 -7.06
N LEU A 155 -13.28 -8.57 -7.20
CA LEU A 155 -13.23 -7.55 -6.15
C LEU A 155 -14.40 -7.70 -5.18
N ILE A 156 -14.11 -7.49 -3.90
CA ILE A 156 -15.09 -7.42 -2.82
C ILE A 156 -14.88 -6.16 -1.99
N ASP A 157 -15.94 -5.72 -1.32
CA ASP A 157 -15.85 -4.72 -0.26
C ASP A 157 -15.22 -5.39 0.98
N PRO A 158 -14.22 -4.75 1.63
CA PRO A 158 -13.65 -5.23 2.90
C PRO A 158 -14.63 -5.27 4.09
N ASP A 159 -15.88 -4.81 3.94
CA ASP A 159 -16.92 -4.67 4.97
C ASP A 159 -16.46 -3.83 6.18
N MET A 160 -15.58 -2.88 5.93
CA MET A 160 -14.95 -2.06 6.97
C MET A 160 -15.86 -0.90 7.37
N GLY A 161 -16.52 -1.01 8.52
CA GLY A 161 -17.23 0.12 9.13
C GLY A 161 -18.67 0.32 8.68
N GLU A 162 -19.32 -0.68 8.07
CA GLU A 162 -20.77 -0.61 7.75
C GLU A 162 -21.65 -0.27 8.97
N SER A 163 -21.19 -0.67 10.17
CA SER A 163 -21.84 -0.38 11.46
C SER A 163 -21.14 0.75 12.24
N GLY A 164 -20.62 1.77 11.56
CA GLY A 164 -20.07 2.98 12.17
C GLY A 164 -18.60 2.90 12.61
N ILE A 165 -18.04 4.06 12.95
CA ILE A 165 -16.66 4.26 13.38
C ILE A 165 -16.64 5.01 14.72
N GLY A 166 -15.78 4.60 15.64
CA GLY A 166 -15.48 5.32 16.89
C GLY A 166 -14.03 5.74 17.00
N ILE A 167 -13.76 6.94 17.51
CA ILE A 167 -12.42 7.43 17.85
C ILE A 167 -12.22 7.35 19.37
N TRP A 168 -11.36 6.45 19.81
CA TRP A 168 -11.06 6.18 21.22
C TRP A 168 -9.72 6.79 21.64
N ASP A 169 -9.70 7.55 22.74
CA ASP A 169 -8.47 8.21 23.20
C ASP A 169 -7.70 7.45 24.30
N GLY A 170 -8.18 6.25 24.66
CA GLY A 170 -7.66 5.49 25.80
C GLY A 170 -8.61 5.51 27.01
N SER A 171 -9.53 6.47 27.07
CA SER A 171 -10.45 6.68 28.19
C SER A 171 -11.91 6.96 27.80
N GLN A 172 -12.14 7.63 26.67
CA GLN A 172 -13.48 7.97 26.19
C GLN A 172 -13.53 7.97 24.66
N PHE A 173 -14.75 7.86 24.12
CA PHE A 173 -14.98 8.11 22.70
C PHE A 173 -15.07 9.61 22.43
N LEU A 174 -14.18 10.14 21.60
CA LEU A 174 -14.17 11.54 21.20
C LEU A 174 -15.18 11.84 20.09
N PHE A 175 -15.42 10.85 19.23
CA PHE A 175 -16.34 10.92 18.12
C PHE A 175 -16.84 9.52 17.77
N THR A 176 -18.13 9.38 17.49
CA THR A 176 -18.73 8.14 17.00
C THR A 176 -19.70 8.44 15.88
N THR A 177 -19.72 7.55 14.89
CA THR A 177 -20.77 7.45 13.89
C THR A 177 -21.60 6.20 14.13
N SER A 178 -22.84 6.24 13.65
CA SER A 178 -23.81 5.16 13.66
C SER A 178 -24.08 4.72 12.21
N SER A 179 -25.10 3.88 12.01
CA SER A 179 -25.63 3.60 10.67
C SER A 179 -26.41 4.79 10.06
N SER A 180 -26.72 5.84 10.84
CA SER A 180 -27.51 7.01 10.39
C SER A 180 -26.63 8.14 9.84
N SER A 181 -26.33 8.05 8.53
CA SER A 181 -25.44 8.98 7.80
C SER A 181 -25.69 10.48 8.08
N TRP A 182 -26.94 10.98 8.03
CA TRP A 182 -27.21 12.42 8.12
C TRP A 182 -26.97 13.04 9.51
N ILE A 183 -27.23 12.29 10.59
CA ILE A 183 -26.99 12.75 11.97
C ILE A 183 -25.48 12.84 12.18
N ASP A 184 -24.75 11.85 11.68
CA ASP A 184 -23.30 11.79 11.80
C ASP A 184 -22.64 12.89 10.98
N SER A 185 -23.18 13.23 9.80
CA SER A 185 -22.82 14.43 9.03
C SER A 185 -22.94 15.71 9.86
N ALA A 186 -24.08 15.90 10.53
CA ALA A 186 -24.34 17.10 11.31
C ALA A 186 -23.41 17.19 12.54
N LYS A 187 -23.19 16.06 13.24
CA LYS A 187 -22.24 15.96 14.36
C LYS A 187 -20.81 16.28 13.90
N ALA A 188 -20.38 15.72 12.77
CA ALA A 188 -19.05 15.96 12.22
C ALA A 188 -18.88 17.43 11.82
N LEU A 189 -19.86 18.03 11.14
CA LEU A 189 -19.84 19.43 10.77
C LEU A 189 -19.78 20.35 12.00
N TRP A 190 -20.54 20.03 13.06
CA TRP A 190 -20.50 20.78 14.32
C TRP A 190 -19.15 20.66 15.04
N ARG A 191 -18.59 19.44 15.11
CA ARG A 191 -17.34 19.18 15.85
C ARG A 191 -16.11 19.73 15.15
N TYR A 192 -16.04 19.60 13.83
CA TYR A 192 -14.82 19.85 13.05
C TYR A 192 -14.89 21.10 12.18
N GLY A 193 -16.09 21.65 11.98
CA GLY A 193 -16.35 22.69 10.98
C GLY A 193 -16.20 22.17 9.54
N PRO A 194 -16.63 22.96 8.55
CA PRO A 194 -16.58 22.55 7.14
C PRO A 194 -15.18 22.65 6.52
N MET A 195 -14.31 23.52 7.08
CA MET A 195 -13.03 23.85 6.46
C MET A 195 -11.98 22.75 6.58
N SER A 196 -11.90 22.04 7.71
CA SER A 196 -10.88 20.99 7.91
C SER A 196 -11.09 19.79 6.97
N PRO A 197 -12.32 19.25 6.82
CA PRO A 197 -12.59 18.21 5.83
C PRO A 197 -12.35 18.68 4.39
N TYR A 198 -12.80 19.89 4.03
CA TYR A 198 -12.59 20.45 2.68
C TYR A 198 -11.09 20.59 2.34
N ARG A 199 -10.31 21.20 3.24
CA ARG A 199 -8.85 21.36 3.06
C ARG A 199 -8.14 20.02 2.98
N THR A 200 -8.56 19.06 3.80
CA THR A 200 -8.05 17.67 3.74
C THR A 200 -8.34 17.05 2.38
N LYS A 201 -9.59 17.11 1.89
CA LYS A 201 -9.96 16.58 0.57
C LYS A 201 -9.13 17.22 -0.53
N SER A 202 -9.01 18.54 -0.54
CA SER A 202 -8.22 19.26 -1.55
C SER A 202 -6.75 18.87 -1.53
N ALA A 203 -6.12 18.79 -0.35
CA ALA A 203 -4.73 18.41 -0.20
C ALA A 203 -4.49 16.95 -0.61
N VAL A 204 -5.33 16.02 -0.16
CA VAL A 204 -5.23 14.59 -0.50
C VAL A 204 -5.48 14.36 -1.99
N SER A 205 -6.46 15.01 -2.60
CA SER A 205 -6.68 14.93 -4.06
C SER A 205 -5.47 15.46 -4.84
N SER A 206 -4.82 16.53 -4.37
CA SER A 206 -3.58 17.02 -4.97
C SER A 206 -2.44 16.00 -4.89
N LEU A 207 -2.28 15.33 -3.74
CA LEU A 207 -1.31 14.23 -3.58
C LEU A 207 -1.60 13.07 -4.52
N VAL A 208 -2.86 12.62 -4.59
CA VAL A 208 -3.28 11.52 -5.46
C VAL A 208 -3.08 11.88 -6.93
N ASN A 209 -3.42 13.09 -7.36
CA ASN A 209 -3.19 13.53 -8.73
C ASN A 209 -1.70 13.57 -9.10
N LYS A 210 -0.83 13.99 -8.17
CA LYS A 210 0.62 13.91 -8.35
C LYS A 210 1.09 12.46 -8.45
N PHE A 211 0.57 11.57 -7.60
CA PHE A 211 0.88 10.15 -7.64
C PHE A 211 0.44 9.49 -8.96
N LEU A 212 -0.75 9.84 -9.47
CA LEU A 212 -1.32 9.29 -10.71
C LEU A 212 -0.51 9.64 -11.97
N LYS A 213 0.39 10.63 -11.92
CA LYS A 213 1.37 10.87 -13.00
C LYS A 213 2.24 9.65 -13.28
N LEU A 214 2.40 8.74 -12.32
CA LEU A 214 3.09 7.46 -12.51
C LEU A 214 2.41 6.52 -13.52
N TYR A 215 1.21 6.85 -13.98
CA TYR A 215 0.48 6.11 -15.01
C TYR A 215 0.14 6.97 -16.22
N ASP A 216 0.73 8.17 -16.31
CA ASP A 216 0.67 9.02 -17.50
C ASP A 216 1.86 8.66 -18.41
N PRO A 217 1.62 8.12 -19.62
CA PRO A 217 2.68 7.68 -20.51
C PRO A 217 3.56 8.84 -21.00
N ALA A 218 2.98 10.03 -21.24
CA ALA A 218 3.75 11.19 -21.69
C ALA A 218 4.67 11.72 -20.59
N TYR A 219 4.18 11.75 -19.35
CA TYR A 219 5.00 12.10 -18.19
C TYR A 219 6.15 11.11 -17.99
N LEU A 220 5.87 9.80 -18.08
CA LEU A 220 6.92 8.79 -17.90
C LEU A 220 7.96 8.81 -19.02
N ALA A 221 7.53 8.95 -20.28
CA ALA A 221 8.43 9.06 -21.42
C ALA A 221 9.35 10.29 -21.30
N GLN A 222 8.82 11.41 -20.79
CA GLN A 222 9.62 12.62 -20.54
C GLN A 222 10.59 12.47 -19.36
N ARG A 223 10.13 11.87 -18.25
CA ARG A 223 10.94 11.71 -17.04
C ARG A 223 12.06 10.68 -17.23
N GLY A 224 11.78 9.60 -17.94
CA GLY A 224 12.66 8.44 -18.07
C GLY A 224 12.84 7.66 -16.74
N PRO A 225 13.71 6.64 -16.74
CA PRO A 225 14.11 5.94 -15.53
C PRO A 225 14.84 6.89 -14.55
N VAL A 226 14.67 6.66 -13.25
CA VAL A 226 15.34 7.44 -12.20
C VAL A 226 16.30 6.57 -11.40
N GLU A 227 17.42 7.19 -11.02
CA GLU A 227 18.54 6.56 -10.31
C GLU A 227 18.50 6.73 -8.79
N SER A 228 17.48 7.39 -8.25
CA SER A 228 17.30 7.55 -6.81
C SER A 228 15.84 7.78 -6.42
N VAL A 229 15.49 7.43 -5.18
CA VAL A 229 14.15 7.67 -4.63
C VAL A 229 13.91 9.16 -4.40
N GLU A 230 14.96 9.93 -4.11
CA GLU A 230 14.89 11.39 -4.00
C GLU A 230 14.42 11.99 -5.33
N ASN A 231 15.08 11.66 -6.44
CA ASN A 231 14.72 12.19 -7.76
C ASN A 231 13.32 11.73 -8.16
N PHE A 232 12.97 10.47 -7.87
CA PHE A 232 11.62 9.93 -8.08
C PHE A 232 10.55 10.74 -7.32
N ALA A 233 10.77 10.99 -6.03
CA ALA A 233 9.81 11.70 -5.18
C ALA A 233 9.69 13.18 -5.59
N GLU A 234 10.82 13.85 -5.85
CA GLU A 234 10.86 15.24 -6.28
C GLU A 234 10.23 15.44 -7.67
N SER A 235 10.45 14.53 -8.62
CA SER A 235 9.86 14.66 -9.97
C SER A 235 8.33 14.60 -9.95
N LEU A 236 7.74 13.95 -8.95
CA LEU A 236 6.28 13.92 -8.74
C LEU A 236 5.77 15.14 -7.96
N GLY A 237 6.65 15.90 -7.32
CA GLY A 237 6.30 16.93 -6.33
C GLY A 237 5.78 16.31 -5.02
N LEU A 238 6.27 15.11 -4.68
CA LEU A 238 5.96 14.33 -3.47
C LEU A 238 7.23 14.07 -2.64
N GLY A 239 8.21 14.96 -2.74
CA GLY A 239 9.51 14.89 -2.06
C GLY A 239 9.59 15.77 -0.81
N ASN A 240 10.72 16.44 -0.64
CA ASN A 240 11.17 17.04 0.61
C ASN A 240 10.21 18.06 1.21
N GLU A 241 9.47 18.82 0.39
CA GLU A 241 8.47 19.79 0.87
C GLU A 241 7.47 19.14 1.85
N ILE A 242 7.21 17.84 1.67
CA ILE A 242 6.23 17.07 2.43
C ILE A 242 6.93 16.03 3.33
N THR A 243 7.95 15.32 2.84
CA THR A 243 8.57 14.20 3.57
C THR A 243 9.49 14.64 4.71
N THR A 244 9.98 15.88 4.71
CA THR A 244 10.81 16.41 5.80
C THR A 244 10.02 16.99 6.97
N ARG A 245 8.69 17.06 6.84
CA ARG A 245 7.75 17.51 7.87
C ARG A 245 7.14 16.33 8.57
N THR A 246 6.80 16.48 9.86
CA THR A 246 5.88 15.54 10.50
C THR A 246 4.50 15.65 9.87
N GLY A 247 3.69 14.61 9.99
CA GLY A 247 2.28 14.61 9.62
C GLY A 247 1.54 15.76 10.30
N GLU A 248 1.84 15.97 11.59
CA GLU A 248 1.30 17.07 12.38
C GLU A 248 1.65 18.44 11.80
N ASP A 249 2.93 18.70 11.53
CA ASP A 249 3.37 19.97 10.95
C ASP A 249 2.74 20.20 9.57
N TRP A 250 2.72 19.18 8.71
CA TRP A 250 2.10 19.30 7.40
C TRP A 250 0.59 19.58 7.50
N ALA A 251 -0.14 18.84 8.33
CA ALA A 251 -1.57 19.03 8.51
C ALA A 251 -1.91 20.41 9.13
N LYS A 252 -1.19 20.86 10.17
CA LYS A 252 -1.42 22.16 10.82
C LYS A 252 -0.94 23.33 9.96
N ASN A 253 0.27 23.27 9.43
CA ASN A 253 0.94 24.43 8.87
C ASN A 253 0.86 24.53 7.34
N VAL A 254 0.65 23.42 6.64
CA VAL A 254 0.47 23.43 5.18
C VAL A 254 -1.00 23.26 4.81
N VAL A 255 -1.66 22.21 5.29
CA VAL A 255 -3.08 21.93 5.00
C VAL A 255 -4.01 22.86 5.78
N LYS A 256 -3.56 23.38 6.94
CA LYS A 256 -4.33 24.27 7.83
C LYS A 256 -5.63 23.64 8.36
N VAL A 257 -5.57 22.38 8.81
CA VAL A 257 -6.71 21.74 9.50
C VAL A 257 -6.76 22.17 10.98
N GLY A 258 -7.95 22.12 11.59
CA GLY A 258 -8.10 22.39 13.02
C GLY A 258 -7.63 21.24 13.91
N ASP A 259 -7.27 21.53 15.17
CA ASP A 259 -6.65 20.58 16.09
C ASP A 259 -7.48 19.31 16.33
N LYS A 260 -8.80 19.43 16.50
CA LYS A 260 -9.69 18.27 16.66
C LYS A 260 -9.68 17.34 15.44
N TRP A 261 -9.72 17.90 14.23
CA TRP A 261 -9.68 17.10 13.01
C TRP A 261 -8.32 16.39 12.84
N LEU A 262 -7.24 17.07 13.23
CA LEU A 262 -5.92 16.48 13.24
C LEU A 262 -5.79 15.35 14.26
N GLY A 263 -6.14 15.62 15.51
CA GLY A 263 -5.96 14.70 16.63
C GLY A 263 -6.88 13.50 16.57
N GLU A 264 -8.05 13.60 15.92
CA GLU A 264 -9.03 12.51 15.93
C GLU A 264 -9.07 11.78 14.59
N ILE A 265 -9.16 12.50 13.48
CA ILE A 265 -9.39 11.89 12.15
C ILE A 265 -8.07 11.56 11.46
N TRP A 266 -7.12 12.50 11.42
CA TRP A 266 -5.81 12.23 10.82
C TRP A 266 -5.04 11.22 11.63
N GLU A 267 -4.95 11.42 12.95
CA GLU A 267 -4.21 10.49 13.80
C GLU A 267 -4.85 9.12 13.91
N GLY A 268 -6.19 9.04 13.96
CA GLY A 268 -6.90 7.77 13.85
C GLY A 268 -6.51 7.02 12.58
N SER A 269 -6.45 7.73 11.45
CA SER A 269 -6.05 7.19 10.15
C SER A 269 -4.58 6.74 10.10
N THR A 270 -3.64 7.51 10.65
CA THR A 270 -2.22 7.12 10.63
C THR A 270 -1.93 5.97 11.59
N ARG A 271 -2.67 5.87 12.71
CA ARG A 271 -2.51 4.78 13.66
C ARG A 271 -3.07 3.46 13.13
N VAL A 272 -4.18 3.46 12.38
CA VAL A 272 -4.68 2.21 11.75
C VAL A 272 -3.84 1.78 10.54
N ASN A 273 -3.36 2.72 9.72
CA ASN A 273 -2.61 2.38 8.50
C ASN A 273 -1.12 2.13 8.76
N TYR A 274 -0.49 2.92 9.63
CA TYR A 274 0.96 2.91 9.87
C TYR A 274 1.37 2.76 11.34
N ALA A 275 0.42 2.46 12.25
CA ALA A 275 0.68 2.31 13.68
C ALA A 275 1.50 3.48 14.27
N SER A 276 1.35 4.68 13.69
CA SER A 276 2.20 5.84 13.96
C SER A 276 1.34 7.05 14.29
N ASP A 277 1.80 7.80 15.28
CA ASP A 277 1.20 9.07 15.67
C ASP A 277 1.61 10.18 14.68
N MET A 278 0.78 11.23 14.59
CA MET A 278 0.98 12.34 13.65
C MET A 278 2.31 13.09 13.82
N ASN A 279 2.87 13.11 15.03
CA ASN A 279 4.16 13.74 15.32
C ASN A 279 5.38 12.84 14.99
N GLN A 280 5.15 11.58 14.60
CA GLN A 280 6.22 10.60 14.31
C GLN A 280 6.26 10.19 12.83
N ILE A 281 5.13 10.24 12.13
CA ILE A 281 5.04 9.97 10.69
C ILE A 281 5.35 11.24 9.89
N HIS A 282 5.88 11.12 8.67
CA HIS A 282 6.11 12.25 7.78
C HIS A 282 4.82 12.68 7.07
N GLY A 283 4.79 13.92 6.56
CA GLY A 283 3.62 14.53 5.92
C GLY A 283 2.98 13.66 4.83
N LEU A 284 3.80 13.01 4.00
CA LEU A 284 3.30 12.21 2.88
C LEU A 284 2.60 10.93 3.37
N GLY A 285 3.16 10.21 4.34
CA GLY A 285 2.55 9.01 4.91
C GLY A 285 1.25 9.35 5.65
N ALA A 286 1.21 10.51 6.32
CA ALA A 286 -0.02 11.03 6.90
C ALA A 286 -1.09 11.32 5.84
N GLY A 287 -0.72 12.00 4.75
CA GLY A 287 -1.63 12.27 3.63
C GLY A 287 -2.14 11.00 2.93
N VAL A 288 -1.28 10.00 2.73
CA VAL A 288 -1.66 8.69 2.17
C VAL A 288 -2.64 7.96 3.08
N SER A 289 -2.52 8.08 4.40
CA SER A 289 -3.46 7.48 5.36
C SER A 289 -4.87 8.05 5.24
N MET A 290 -5.01 9.25 4.67
CA MET A 290 -6.30 9.90 4.40
C MET A 290 -6.87 9.54 3.01
N ALA A 291 -6.15 8.77 2.19
CA ALA A 291 -6.50 8.43 0.82
C ALA A 291 -7.07 6.99 0.68
N THR A 292 -7.79 6.51 1.69
CA THR A 292 -8.29 5.12 1.76
C THR A 292 -9.76 4.96 1.36
N GLY A 293 -10.42 6.01 0.88
CA GLY A 293 -11.82 5.97 0.47
C GLY A 293 -12.05 5.08 -0.76
N GLY A 294 -13.11 4.27 -0.75
CA GLY A 294 -13.40 3.32 -1.84
C GLY A 294 -12.45 2.13 -1.84
N ALA A 295 -12.09 1.64 -0.65
CA ALA A 295 -11.21 0.49 -0.47
C ALA A 295 -11.84 -0.78 -1.05
N SER A 296 -10.99 -1.57 -1.70
CA SER A 296 -11.31 -2.86 -2.31
C SER A 296 -10.34 -3.93 -1.82
N GLN A 297 -10.78 -5.18 -1.92
CA GLN A 297 -9.97 -6.38 -1.72
C GLN A 297 -10.24 -7.39 -2.81
N VAL A 298 -9.31 -8.33 -3.01
CA VAL A 298 -9.55 -9.51 -3.83
C VAL A 298 -10.22 -10.61 -3.00
N GLU A 299 -11.29 -11.20 -3.52
CA GLU A 299 -11.90 -12.39 -2.93
C GLU A 299 -10.87 -13.51 -2.74
N GLY A 300 -10.72 -14.01 -1.51
CA GLY A 300 -9.71 -15.03 -1.18
C GLY A 300 -8.29 -14.51 -0.94
N GLY A 301 -8.01 -13.24 -1.30
CA GLY A 301 -6.82 -12.52 -0.87
C GLY A 301 -6.07 -11.78 -1.98
N ASN A 302 -5.52 -10.62 -1.63
CA ASN A 302 -4.76 -9.69 -2.48
C ASN A 302 -3.47 -10.31 -3.02
N TRP A 303 -2.92 -11.30 -2.32
CA TRP A 303 -1.70 -12.02 -2.73
C TRP A 303 -1.84 -12.71 -4.09
N GLN A 304 -3.07 -13.02 -4.51
CA GLN A 304 -3.37 -13.62 -5.81
C GLN A 304 -2.92 -12.75 -6.99
N ILE A 305 -2.89 -11.43 -6.84
CA ILE A 305 -2.36 -10.52 -7.86
C ILE A 305 -0.87 -10.79 -8.09
N PHE A 306 -0.10 -10.96 -7.01
CA PHE A 306 1.34 -11.24 -7.08
C PHE A 306 1.61 -12.65 -7.58
N ARG A 307 0.75 -13.61 -7.23
CA ARG A 307 0.80 -14.95 -7.80
C ARG A 307 0.58 -14.91 -9.31
N GLY A 308 -0.43 -14.20 -9.78
CA GLY A 308 -0.70 -13.99 -11.21
C GLY A 308 0.48 -13.36 -11.94
N MET A 309 1.12 -12.34 -11.34
CA MET A 309 2.33 -11.71 -11.88
C MET A 309 3.49 -12.70 -12.06
N ILE A 310 3.75 -13.56 -11.08
CA ILE A 310 4.77 -14.61 -11.19
C ILE A 310 4.42 -15.60 -12.30
N ASP A 311 3.18 -16.08 -12.32
CA ASP A 311 2.75 -17.11 -13.28
C ASP A 311 2.80 -16.59 -14.73
N ASP A 312 2.37 -15.35 -15.00
CA ASP A 312 2.45 -14.74 -16.34
C ASP A 312 3.91 -14.51 -16.79
N SER A 313 4.80 -14.20 -15.84
CA SER A 313 6.23 -14.00 -16.14
C SER A 313 6.95 -15.26 -16.61
N LYS A 314 6.35 -16.45 -16.39
CA LYS A 314 6.95 -17.76 -16.61
C LYS A 314 8.31 -17.91 -15.89
N ALA A 315 8.47 -17.26 -14.73
CA ALA A 315 9.69 -17.35 -13.95
C ALA A 315 9.84 -18.72 -13.27
N THR A 316 11.06 -19.21 -13.18
CA THR A 316 11.39 -20.37 -12.35
C THR A 316 11.34 -19.94 -10.89
N ILE A 317 10.35 -20.41 -10.13
CA ILE A 317 10.18 -20.05 -8.71
C ILE A 317 10.67 -21.16 -7.78
N HIS A 318 11.53 -20.79 -6.83
CA HIS A 318 12.02 -21.66 -5.77
C HIS A 318 11.50 -21.17 -4.41
N LEU A 319 10.38 -21.73 -3.96
CA LEU A 319 9.82 -21.50 -2.62
C LEU A 319 10.63 -22.24 -1.53
N GLY A 320 10.54 -21.79 -0.29
CA GLY A 320 11.30 -22.38 0.83
C GLY A 320 12.81 -22.29 0.65
N THR A 321 13.29 -21.30 -0.11
CA THR A 321 14.68 -21.18 -0.56
C THR A 321 15.23 -19.84 -0.12
N GLU A 322 16.00 -19.88 0.96
CA GLU A 322 16.59 -18.69 1.56
C GLU A 322 17.94 -18.38 0.90
N VAL A 323 18.08 -17.17 0.37
CA VAL A 323 19.35 -16.66 -0.17
C VAL A 323 20.23 -16.17 0.97
N SER A 324 21.39 -16.80 1.12
CA SER A 324 22.37 -16.48 2.16
C SER A 324 23.44 -15.50 1.67
N GLU A 325 23.73 -15.47 0.37
CA GLU A 325 24.82 -14.65 -0.18
C GLU A 325 24.57 -14.30 -1.66
N ILE A 326 25.00 -13.11 -2.06
CA ILE A 326 25.11 -12.70 -3.46
C ILE A 326 26.58 -12.34 -3.68
N VAL A 327 27.25 -13.04 -4.59
CA VAL A 327 28.68 -12.91 -4.85
C VAL A 327 28.89 -12.22 -6.20
N PRO A 328 29.48 -11.01 -6.25
CA PRO A 328 29.85 -10.38 -7.51
C PRO A 328 31.07 -11.10 -8.08
N VAL A 329 30.94 -11.67 -9.28
CA VAL A 329 32.07 -12.36 -9.95
C VAL A 329 32.76 -11.48 -10.98
N ARG A 330 32.00 -10.62 -11.66
CA ARG A 330 32.45 -9.62 -12.63
C ARG A 330 31.52 -8.40 -12.55
N PRO A 331 31.88 -7.25 -13.13
CA PRO A 331 30.93 -6.13 -13.28
C PRO A 331 29.64 -6.64 -13.94
N SER A 332 28.49 -6.42 -13.29
CA SER A 332 27.18 -6.89 -13.75
C SER A 332 27.09 -8.42 -13.94
N GLU A 333 27.76 -9.19 -13.09
CA GLU A 333 27.56 -10.65 -13.00
C GLU A 333 27.62 -11.14 -11.55
N PHE A 334 26.63 -11.96 -11.17
CA PHE A 334 26.43 -12.39 -9.79
C PHE A 334 26.14 -13.87 -9.67
N ILE A 335 26.72 -14.52 -8.67
CA ILE A 335 26.30 -15.84 -8.20
C ILE A 335 25.39 -15.65 -6.99
N VAL A 336 24.24 -16.34 -6.98
CA VAL A 336 23.30 -16.34 -5.86
C VAL A 336 23.43 -17.65 -5.10
N VAL A 337 23.80 -17.59 -3.82
CA VAL A 337 23.97 -18.75 -2.95
C VAL A 337 22.75 -18.86 -2.04
N SER A 338 22.15 -20.05 -2.01
CA SER A 338 20.98 -20.35 -1.18
C SER A 338 21.22 -21.53 -0.25
N ASN A 339 20.31 -21.75 0.69
CA ASN A 339 20.32 -22.92 1.56
C ASN A 339 20.06 -24.26 0.83
N LYS A 340 19.64 -24.25 -0.43
CA LYS A 340 19.43 -25.44 -1.26
C LYS A 340 20.57 -25.60 -2.26
N THR A 341 21.47 -26.55 -1.98
CA THR A 341 22.66 -26.84 -2.80
C THR A 341 22.34 -27.46 -4.15
N GLU A 342 21.15 -28.03 -4.32
CA GLU A 342 20.68 -28.64 -5.57
C GLU A 342 20.28 -27.61 -6.63
N ILE A 343 20.03 -26.36 -6.22
CA ILE A 343 19.72 -25.28 -7.16
C ILE A 343 21.05 -24.81 -7.75
N ASN A 344 21.38 -25.35 -8.93
CA ASN A 344 22.61 -25.03 -9.63
C ASN A 344 22.60 -23.56 -10.11
N THR A 345 23.23 -22.68 -9.32
CA THR A 345 23.49 -21.28 -9.68
C THR A 345 24.94 -21.05 -10.13
N ALA A 346 25.65 -22.11 -10.57
CA ALA A 346 27.03 -21.99 -11.01
C ALA A 346 27.19 -21.04 -12.21
N GLU A 347 26.16 -20.92 -13.05
CA GLU A 347 26.10 -19.89 -14.08
C GLU A 347 25.71 -18.52 -13.46
N PRO A 348 26.52 -17.46 -13.67
CA PRO A 348 26.20 -16.13 -13.16
C PRO A 348 24.91 -15.55 -13.76
N PHE A 349 24.23 -14.73 -12.96
CA PHE A 349 23.14 -13.86 -13.38
C PHE A 349 23.68 -12.50 -13.82
N ASP A 350 23.13 -11.92 -14.88
CA ASP A 350 23.48 -10.57 -15.36
C ASP A 350 23.00 -9.48 -14.38
N VAL A 351 21.88 -9.72 -13.72
CA VAL A 351 21.26 -8.80 -12.75
C VAL A 351 20.69 -9.59 -11.58
N VAL A 352 20.79 -9.00 -10.39
CA VAL A 352 20.04 -9.43 -9.20
C VAL A 352 19.09 -8.33 -8.78
N ILE A 353 17.81 -8.67 -8.65
CA ILE A 353 16.78 -7.79 -8.09
C ILE A 353 16.51 -8.24 -6.66
N PHE A 354 16.93 -7.43 -5.69
CA PHE A 354 16.81 -7.72 -4.27
C PHE A 354 15.58 -7.02 -3.68
N ALA A 355 14.54 -7.80 -3.34
CA ALA A 355 13.23 -7.31 -2.92
C ALA A 355 12.96 -7.47 -1.41
N ALA A 356 13.95 -7.92 -0.63
CA ALA A 356 13.85 -8.07 0.83
C ALA A 356 14.53 -6.90 1.57
N PRO A 357 14.09 -6.52 2.79
CA PRO A 357 14.76 -5.47 3.54
C PRO A 357 16.21 -5.84 3.90
N TRP A 358 17.17 -5.01 3.50
CA TRP A 358 18.61 -5.34 3.60
C TRP A 358 19.05 -5.73 5.01
N HIS A 359 18.69 -4.95 6.04
CA HIS A 359 19.21 -5.13 7.40
C HIS A 359 18.58 -6.28 8.17
N SER A 360 17.34 -6.67 7.87
CA SER A 360 16.66 -7.81 8.50
C SER A 360 16.71 -9.08 7.65
N SER A 361 17.17 -9.00 6.41
CA SER A 361 17.41 -10.16 5.56
C SER A 361 18.58 -11.00 6.09
N PRO A 362 18.51 -12.35 5.95
CA PRO A 362 19.57 -13.28 6.35
C PRO A 362 20.83 -13.19 5.47
N ILE A 363 20.79 -12.43 4.37
CA ILE A 363 21.94 -12.29 3.47
C ILE A 363 23.18 -11.77 4.18
N LYS A 364 24.35 -12.35 3.92
CA LYS A 364 25.65 -11.87 4.42
C LYS A 364 25.85 -10.41 4.04
N LYS A 365 26.35 -9.62 5.00
CA LYS A 365 26.54 -8.17 4.80
C LYS A 365 27.88 -7.82 4.17
N ASP A 366 28.77 -8.80 3.93
CA ASP A 366 30.09 -8.58 3.31
C ASP A 366 29.98 -7.90 1.95
N LEU A 367 28.92 -8.20 1.18
CA LEU A 367 28.61 -7.55 -0.08
C LEU A 367 28.52 -6.01 0.03
N SER A 368 28.16 -5.48 1.21
CA SER A 368 28.09 -4.03 1.43
C SER A 368 29.43 -3.30 1.29
N SER A 369 30.55 -4.02 1.42
CA SER A 369 31.89 -3.49 1.15
C SER A 369 32.11 -3.04 -0.31
N HIS A 370 31.30 -3.57 -1.24
CA HIS A 370 31.32 -3.19 -2.64
C HIS A 370 30.38 -2.03 -2.97
N PHE A 371 29.51 -1.62 -2.04
CA PHE A 371 28.46 -0.64 -2.32
C PHE A 371 29.02 0.76 -2.57
N ALA A 372 28.53 1.43 -3.60
CA ALA A 372 28.87 2.83 -3.88
C ALA A 372 28.36 3.77 -2.77
N LYS A 373 27.21 3.42 -2.18
CA LYS A 373 26.64 4.08 -1.00
C LYS A 373 26.07 3.03 -0.04
N PRO A 374 26.24 3.19 1.28
CA PRO A 374 25.68 2.25 2.24
C PRO A 374 24.15 2.27 2.19
N ILE A 375 23.52 1.10 2.38
CA ILE A 375 22.08 1.02 2.61
C ILE A 375 21.82 1.44 4.07
N PRO A 376 21.07 2.53 4.33
CA PRO A 376 20.82 2.99 5.69
C PRO A 376 19.97 2.00 6.48
N LYS A 377 20.16 1.95 7.80
CA LYS A 377 19.35 1.10 8.68
C LYS A 377 17.97 1.70 8.85
N GLN A 378 16.96 0.99 8.34
CA GLN A 378 15.56 1.39 8.48
C GLN A 378 14.94 0.70 9.70
N LYS A 379 14.30 1.47 10.57
CA LYS A 379 13.49 0.90 11.66
C LYS A 379 12.13 0.49 11.09
N TYR A 380 11.67 -0.71 11.43
CA TYR A 380 10.35 -1.19 11.09
C TYR A 380 9.41 -1.06 12.28
N VAL A 381 8.10 -1.04 12.01
CA VAL A 381 7.07 -1.22 13.00
C VAL A 381 6.94 -2.71 13.29
N HIS A 382 7.27 -3.09 14.53
CA HIS A 382 6.98 -4.42 15.05
C HIS A 382 5.51 -4.46 15.46
N LEU A 383 4.67 -5.04 14.62
CA LEU A 383 3.21 -5.02 14.78
C LEU A 383 2.71 -6.36 15.31
N HIS A 384 1.85 -6.29 16.33
CA HIS A 384 1.07 -7.42 16.79
C HIS A 384 -0.33 -7.33 16.23
N VAL A 385 -0.72 -8.35 15.45
CA VAL A 385 -2.05 -8.50 14.89
C VAL A 385 -2.73 -9.67 15.58
N THR A 386 -3.85 -9.40 16.25
CA THR A 386 -4.67 -10.44 16.88
C THR A 386 -5.93 -10.62 16.05
N TYR A 387 -6.12 -11.82 15.52
CA TYR A 387 -7.36 -12.23 14.87
C TYR A 387 -8.09 -13.19 15.79
N PHE A 388 -9.39 -13.02 15.90
CA PHE A 388 -10.22 -13.98 16.58
C PHE A 388 -11.62 -14.00 16.00
N THR A 389 -12.39 -15.02 16.36
CA THR A 389 -13.82 -15.09 16.08
C THR A 389 -14.62 -15.09 17.37
N THR A 390 -15.85 -14.60 17.29
CA THR A 390 -16.75 -14.44 18.44
C THR A 390 -18.21 -14.51 17.98
N THR A 391 -19.11 -14.91 18.86
CA THR A 391 -20.55 -14.82 18.63
C THR A 391 -21.11 -13.42 18.95
N GLN A 392 -20.29 -12.54 19.54
CA GLN A 392 -20.68 -11.16 19.79
C GLN A 392 -20.64 -10.33 18.49
N PRO A 393 -21.76 -9.71 18.10
CA PRO A 393 -21.80 -8.89 16.88
C PRO A 393 -21.04 -7.56 17.03
N ARG A 394 -20.74 -7.16 18.28
CA ARG A 394 -20.08 -5.90 18.67
C ARG A 394 -19.26 -6.09 19.95
N PRO A 395 -18.27 -5.22 20.24
CA PRO A 395 -17.59 -5.23 21.53
C PRO A 395 -18.52 -4.85 22.68
N LEU A 396 -18.21 -5.33 23.88
CA LEU A 396 -18.94 -4.98 25.09
C LEU A 396 -18.78 -3.50 25.45
N PRO A 397 -19.87 -2.76 25.75
CA PRO A 397 -19.78 -1.39 26.23
C PRO A 397 -18.98 -1.26 27.54
N SER A 398 -19.10 -2.24 28.42
CA SER A 398 -18.42 -2.26 29.73
C SER A 398 -16.89 -2.30 29.61
N PHE A 399 -16.34 -2.84 28.50
CA PHE A 399 -14.90 -2.75 28.19
C PHE A 399 -14.43 -1.30 28.09
N PHE A 400 -15.29 -0.41 27.59
CA PHE A 400 -15.04 1.03 27.44
C PHE A 400 -15.55 1.84 28.63
N GLY A 401 -15.99 1.19 29.71
CA GLY A 401 -16.56 1.86 30.88
C GLY A 401 -17.91 2.51 30.61
N LEU A 402 -18.64 2.05 29.59
CA LEU A 402 -19.96 2.56 29.22
C LEU A 402 -21.09 1.68 29.76
N PRO A 403 -22.32 2.21 29.91
CA PRO A 403 -23.51 1.43 30.27
C PRO A 403 -23.79 0.30 29.27
N ASP A 404 -24.38 -0.80 29.74
CA ASP A 404 -24.60 -2.03 28.94
C ASP A 404 -25.50 -1.83 27.71
N ASP A 405 -26.32 -0.77 27.68
CA ASP A 405 -27.18 -0.40 26.55
C ASP A 405 -26.51 0.58 25.56
N ALA A 406 -25.29 1.03 25.84
CA ALA A 406 -24.58 1.96 24.97
C ALA A 406 -24.19 1.30 23.64
N TYR A 407 -24.37 2.04 22.55
CA TYR A 407 -23.96 1.59 21.23
C TYR A 407 -22.44 1.77 21.05
N ILE A 408 -21.74 0.69 20.67
CA ILE A 408 -20.33 0.72 20.29
C ILE A 408 -20.19 0.44 18.79
N PRO A 409 -19.45 1.27 18.04
CA PRO A 409 -19.17 1.01 16.63
C PRO A 409 -18.31 -0.24 16.40
N ASN A 410 -18.47 -0.86 15.23
CA ASN A 410 -17.73 -2.08 14.85
C ASN A 410 -16.30 -1.80 14.39
N THR A 411 -15.98 -0.54 14.09
CA THR A 411 -14.61 -0.08 13.81
C THR A 411 -14.22 0.96 14.83
N ILE A 412 -13.16 0.69 15.59
CA ILE A 412 -12.64 1.57 16.63
C ILE A 412 -11.22 1.96 16.25
N LEU A 413 -11.03 3.22 15.91
CA LEU A 413 -9.72 3.83 15.72
C LEU A 413 -9.28 4.49 17.02
N THR A 414 -7.98 4.76 17.14
CA THR A 414 -7.44 5.37 18.35
C THR A 414 -6.66 6.64 18.07
N THR A 415 -6.56 7.51 19.07
CA THR A 415 -5.63 8.65 19.04
C THR A 415 -4.71 8.62 20.26
N GLY A 416 -3.44 8.96 20.06
CA GLY A 416 -2.48 9.18 21.13
C GLY A 416 -2.41 10.64 21.59
N MET A 417 -3.17 11.56 20.97
CA MET A 417 -3.08 12.99 21.28
C MET A 417 -3.43 13.29 22.74
N THR A 418 -4.52 12.74 23.28
CA THR A 418 -4.88 12.91 24.70
C THR A 418 -3.75 12.45 25.61
N SER A 419 -3.17 11.29 25.32
CA SER A 419 -2.05 10.72 26.08
C SER A 419 -0.81 11.60 26.06
N ARG A 420 -0.50 12.24 24.93
CA ARG A 420 0.62 13.18 24.83
C ARG A 420 0.35 14.50 25.54
N ASP A 421 -0.83 15.07 25.38
CA ASP A 421 -1.18 16.38 25.94
C ASP A 421 -1.37 16.32 27.46
N GLN A 422 -1.93 15.23 27.97
CA GLN A 422 -2.23 15.05 29.39
C GLN A 422 -1.23 14.15 30.11
N SER A 423 -0.21 13.64 29.41
CA SER A 423 0.80 12.71 29.98
C SER A 423 0.20 11.47 30.64
N VAL A 424 -0.89 10.94 30.06
CA VAL A 424 -1.53 9.69 30.48
C VAL A 424 -1.12 8.53 29.56
N PRO A 425 -1.30 7.26 29.96
CA PRO A 425 -0.96 6.13 29.10
C PRO A 425 -1.65 6.18 27.72
N PRO A 426 -0.98 5.76 26.63
CA PRO A 426 -1.58 5.65 25.31
C PRO A 426 -2.65 4.54 25.25
N PRO A 427 -3.57 4.60 24.26
CA PRO A 427 -4.46 3.49 23.97
C PRO A 427 -3.69 2.16 23.82
N ARG A 428 -4.25 1.08 24.36
CA ARG A 428 -3.61 -0.25 24.38
C ARG A 428 -3.56 -0.93 23.00
N PHE A 429 -4.28 -0.40 22.03
CA PHE A 429 -4.38 -0.90 20.66
C PHE A 429 -4.35 0.29 19.69
N GLN A 430 -4.06 0.02 18.42
CA GLN A 430 -4.08 1.00 17.34
C GLN A 430 -5.46 1.06 16.68
N SER A 431 -6.08 -0.11 16.45
CA SER A 431 -7.47 -0.22 16.00
C SER A 431 -8.08 -1.57 16.35
N ILE A 432 -9.42 -1.62 16.37
CA ILE A 432 -10.22 -2.84 16.43
C ILE A 432 -11.26 -2.79 15.31
N SER A 433 -11.43 -3.88 14.56
CA SER A 433 -12.40 -3.96 13.46
C SER A 433 -13.11 -5.32 13.44
N TRP A 434 -14.43 -5.30 13.44
CA TRP A 434 -15.27 -6.45 13.08
C TRP A 434 -15.41 -6.50 11.56
N HIS A 435 -15.05 -7.63 10.96
CA HIS A 435 -15.04 -7.89 9.51
C HIS A 435 -16.25 -8.72 9.04
N GLY A 436 -17.39 -8.56 9.71
CA GLY A 436 -18.61 -9.32 9.42
C GLY A 436 -18.53 -10.79 9.82
N GLU A 437 -19.53 -11.56 9.40
CA GLU A 437 -19.62 -12.99 9.68
C GLU A 437 -18.60 -13.79 8.86
N VAL A 438 -17.97 -14.80 9.46
CA VAL A 438 -17.02 -15.70 8.77
C VAL A 438 -17.69 -16.53 7.68
N LEU A 439 -19.00 -16.72 7.81
CA LEU A 439 -19.88 -17.32 6.82
C LEU A 439 -21.26 -16.66 6.97
N PRO A 440 -21.93 -16.23 5.90
CA PRO A 440 -23.25 -15.60 6.01
C PRO A 440 -24.28 -16.48 6.75
N GLY A 441 -24.88 -15.94 7.81
CA GLY A 441 -25.86 -16.63 8.64
C GLY A 441 -25.28 -17.53 9.72
N SER A 442 -23.95 -17.53 9.91
CA SER A 442 -23.29 -18.33 10.96
C SER A 442 -23.46 -17.74 12.35
N GLY A 443 -23.65 -16.42 12.46
CA GLY A 443 -23.60 -15.72 13.75
C GLY A 443 -22.20 -15.71 14.39
N GLU A 444 -21.15 -16.09 13.66
CA GLU A 444 -19.76 -16.02 14.11
C GLU A 444 -19.03 -14.92 13.33
N TYR A 445 -18.48 -13.94 14.05
CA TYR A 445 -17.88 -12.74 13.47
C TYR A 445 -16.37 -12.78 13.53
N ALA A 446 -15.70 -12.37 12.45
CA ALA A 446 -14.25 -12.22 12.43
C ALA A 446 -13.85 -10.85 12.99
N VAL A 447 -12.87 -10.81 13.88
CA VAL A 447 -12.37 -9.59 14.51
C VAL A 447 -10.87 -9.48 14.34
N LYS A 448 -10.40 -8.29 14.02
CA LYS A 448 -8.99 -7.95 13.83
C LYS A 448 -8.60 -6.80 14.75
N VAL A 449 -7.51 -6.98 15.49
CA VAL A 449 -6.96 -5.96 16.39
C VAL A 449 -5.51 -5.69 16.05
N PHE A 450 -5.19 -4.43 15.78
CA PHE A 450 -3.81 -3.96 15.65
C PHE A 450 -3.30 -3.39 16.96
N SER A 451 -2.09 -3.74 17.34
CA SER A 451 -1.47 -3.30 18.59
C SER A 451 0.06 -3.28 18.49
N ILE A 452 0.69 -2.43 19.29
CA ILE A 452 2.16 -2.36 19.40
C ILE A 452 2.74 -3.33 20.43
N THR A 453 1.89 -4.05 21.16
CA THR A 453 2.27 -5.08 22.14
C THR A 453 1.30 -6.25 22.05
N ARG A 454 1.75 -7.46 22.40
CA ARG A 454 0.90 -8.66 22.40
C ARG A 454 -0.28 -8.52 23.39
N LEU A 455 -1.50 -8.68 22.88
CA LEU A 455 -2.72 -8.68 23.68
C LEU A 455 -2.97 -10.04 24.35
N SER A 456 -3.31 -10.02 25.64
CA SER A 456 -3.59 -11.22 26.44
C SER A 456 -4.99 -11.78 26.19
N ASP A 457 -5.22 -13.05 26.52
CA ASP A 457 -6.56 -13.67 26.43
C ASP A 457 -7.57 -12.91 27.29
N ARG A 458 -7.15 -12.44 28.48
CA ARG A 458 -7.97 -11.58 29.35
C ARG A 458 -8.42 -10.28 28.65
N PHE A 459 -7.56 -9.66 27.84
CA PHE A 459 -7.95 -8.47 27.08
C PHE A 459 -9.09 -8.81 26.11
N ILE A 460 -8.98 -9.93 25.40
CA ILE A 460 -9.98 -10.39 24.45
C ILE A 460 -11.28 -10.72 25.19
N GLN A 461 -11.22 -11.53 26.26
CA GLN A 461 -12.38 -11.84 27.10
C GLN A 461 -13.06 -10.59 27.66
N SER A 462 -12.29 -9.58 28.08
CA SER A 462 -12.91 -8.32 28.54
C SER A 462 -13.58 -7.54 27.41
N LEU A 463 -13.12 -7.69 26.17
CA LEU A 463 -13.68 -7.01 24.99
C LEU A 463 -14.99 -7.66 24.52
N ILE A 464 -15.13 -8.99 24.66
CA ILE A 464 -16.28 -9.74 24.12
C ILE A 464 -17.12 -10.49 25.18
N GLY A 465 -16.68 -10.58 26.43
CA GLY A 465 -17.42 -11.27 27.50
C GLY A 465 -17.43 -12.80 27.42
N GLU A 466 -16.70 -13.37 26.46
CA GLU A 466 -16.62 -14.80 26.19
C GLU A 466 -15.19 -15.19 25.79
N GLU A 467 -14.93 -16.50 25.72
CA GLU A 467 -13.72 -17.00 25.07
C GLU A 467 -13.87 -16.88 23.55
N PRO A 468 -12.81 -16.46 22.82
CA PRO A 468 -12.86 -16.46 21.37
C PRO A 468 -13.02 -17.89 20.85
N SER A 469 -13.90 -18.11 19.86
CA SER A 469 -14.10 -19.43 19.27
C SER A 469 -12.89 -19.88 18.43
N TRP A 470 -12.12 -18.94 17.90
CA TRP A 470 -10.82 -19.15 17.26
C TRP A 470 -9.92 -17.96 17.56
N LEU A 471 -8.61 -18.19 17.66
CA LEU A 471 -7.62 -17.16 18.00
C LEU A 471 -6.30 -17.39 17.27
N LEU A 472 -5.85 -16.35 16.56
CA LEU A 472 -4.55 -16.30 15.92
C LEU A 472 -3.83 -15.00 16.31
N ARG A 473 -2.54 -15.13 16.64
CA ARG A 473 -1.66 -13.98 16.89
C ARG A 473 -0.53 -14.00 15.90
N LYS A 474 -0.45 -12.95 15.08
CA LYS A 474 0.62 -12.75 14.10
C LYS A 474 1.50 -11.59 14.55
N GLU A 475 2.80 -11.82 14.53
CA GLU A 475 3.83 -10.83 14.83
C GLU A 475 4.75 -10.71 13.61
N TRP A 476 5.10 -9.47 13.25
CA TRP A 476 6.02 -9.19 12.17
C TRP A 476 6.55 -7.76 12.17
N ASP A 477 7.57 -7.54 11.36
CA ASP A 477 8.00 -6.21 10.95
C ASP A 477 7.17 -5.81 9.71
N SER A 478 6.14 -4.99 9.91
CA SER A 478 5.11 -4.74 8.89
C SER A 478 5.58 -3.79 7.79
N TYR A 479 6.15 -2.65 8.17
CA TYR A 479 6.62 -1.61 7.26
C TYR A 479 7.62 -0.70 7.99
N PRO A 480 8.44 0.07 7.27
CA PRO A 480 9.28 1.10 7.87
C PRO A 480 8.48 2.08 8.72
N LYS A 481 9.09 2.54 9.81
CA LYS A 481 8.67 3.77 10.47
C LYS A 481 8.90 4.93 9.50
N LEU A 482 7.80 5.49 9.01
CA LEU A 482 7.78 6.58 8.05
C LEU A 482 8.11 7.92 8.74
N SER A 483 9.22 8.03 9.44
CA SER A 483 9.64 9.29 10.08
C SER A 483 10.07 10.35 9.07
N PRO A 484 10.06 11.66 9.44
CA PRO A 484 10.57 12.72 8.57
C PRO A 484 11.93 12.37 7.97
N ILE A 485 12.02 12.46 6.64
CA ILE A 485 13.14 11.93 5.87
C ILE A 485 13.41 12.77 4.63
N ALA A 486 14.70 12.90 4.29
CA ALA A 486 15.20 13.63 3.13
C ALA A 486 16.13 12.80 2.22
N SER A 487 16.52 11.61 2.67
CA SER A 487 17.41 10.71 1.93
C SER A 487 17.00 9.26 2.10
N TYR A 488 17.20 8.47 1.06
CA TYR A 488 16.73 7.10 0.96
C TYR A 488 17.90 6.14 0.67
N ALA A 489 17.61 4.84 0.70
CA ALA A 489 18.59 3.86 0.27
C ALA A 489 18.86 3.97 -1.25
N PRO A 490 20.08 3.63 -1.71
CA PRO A 490 20.34 3.53 -3.14
C PRO A 490 19.45 2.45 -3.79
N VAL A 491 18.87 2.76 -4.94
CA VAL A 491 18.05 1.82 -5.74
C VAL A 491 18.91 0.83 -6.54
N GLU A 492 20.18 1.16 -6.74
CA GLU A 492 21.22 0.29 -7.32
C GLU A 492 22.51 0.47 -6.48
N PRO A 493 22.65 -0.24 -5.34
CA PRO A 493 23.81 -0.09 -4.46
C PRO A 493 25.15 -0.42 -5.13
N ILE A 494 25.13 -1.36 -6.09
CA ILE A 494 26.22 -1.71 -7.02
C ILE A 494 25.62 -2.01 -8.38
N LYS A 495 26.40 -1.78 -9.44
CA LYS A 495 25.93 -1.99 -10.81
C LYS A 495 25.41 -3.41 -11.01
N GLY A 496 24.15 -3.53 -11.46
CA GLY A 496 23.45 -4.80 -11.69
C GLY A 496 22.76 -5.40 -10.45
N LEU A 497 22.86 -4.79 -9.27
CA LEU A 497 22.08 -5.15 -8.09
C LEU A 497 21.01 -4.08 -7.82
N HIS A 498 19.74 -4.36 -8.12
CA HIS A 498 18.65 -3.42 -7.87
C HIS A 498 17.97 -3.70 -6.53
N TYR A 499 17.90 -2.69 -5.66
CA TYR A 499 17.30 -2.79 -4.32
C TYR A 499 15.89 -2.18 -4.28
N LEU A 500 14.86 -3.03 -4.24
CA LEU A 500 13.47 -2.57 -4.33
C LEU A 500 12.95 -1.97 -3.02
N ALA A 501 13.35 -2.53 -1.87
CA ALA A 501 12.90 -2.03 -0.57
C ALA A 501 13.48 -0.64 -0.22
N ALA A 502 14.30 -0.04 -1.09
CA ALA A 502 14.72 1.35 -0.99
C ALA A 502 13.55 2.34 -0.96
N GLN A 503 12.45 2.02 -1.64
CA GLN A 503 11.28 2.89 -1.76
C GLN A 503 10.32 2.79 -0.57
N GLU A 504 10.44 1.78 0.29
CA GLU A 504 9.50 1.58 1.41
C GLU A 504 9.50 2.72 2.43
N ALA A 505 10.62 3.43 2.59
CA ALA A 505 10.71 4.59 3.48
C ALA A 505 10.04 5.85 2.91
N TRP A 506 9.70 5.88 1.62
CA TRP A 506 8.91 6.96 1.00
C TRP A 506 7.43 6.72 1.25
N ILE A 507 6.92 5.56 0.81
CA ILE A 507 5.58 5.03 1.07
C ILE A 507 5.68 3.51 0.99
N SER A 508 5.08 2.78 1.94
CA SER A 508 5.07 1.31 1.96
C SER A 508 3.65 0.76 1.79
N THR A 509 3.26 0.54 0.55
CA THR A 509 1.97 -0.07 0.15
C THR A 509 2.18 -1.14 -0.92
N MET A 510 1.21 -2.04 -1.10
CA MET A 510 1.24 -3.00 -2.21
C MET A 510 1.49 -2.30 -3.55
N GLU A 511 0.76 -1.22 -3.84
CA GLU A 511 0.93 -0.43 -5.06
C GLU A 511 2.35 0.11 -5.23
N THR A 512 2.88 0.81 -4.22
CA THR A 512 4.21 1.44 -4.32
C THR A 512 5.32 0.41 -4.43
N GLN A 513 5.12 -0.80 -3.88
CA GLN A 513 6.03 -1.91 -4.10
C GLN A 513 5.98 -2.44 -5.55
N THR A 514 4.79 -2.54 -6.17
CA THR A 514 4.72 -2.87 -7.60
C THR A 514 5.37 -1.80 -8.48
N VAL A 515 5.22 -0.51 -8.14
CA VAL A 515 5.90 0.60 -8.81
C VAL A 515 7.42 0.49 -8.64
N SER A 516 7.91 0.14 -7.45
CA SER A 516 9.35 -0.07 -7.23
C SER A 516 9.93 -1.16 -8.13
N GLY A 517 9.20 -2.28 -8.28
CA GLY A 517 9.57 -3.34 -9.24
C GLY A 517 9.62 -2.82 -10.68
N ARG A 518 8.61 -2.06 -11.10
CA ARG A 518 8.55 -1.43 -12.43
C ARG A 518 9.72 -0.46 -12.68
N GLU A 519 10.05 0.40 -11.73
CA GLU A 519 11.15 1.37 -11.85
C GLU A 519 12.52 0.67 -11.93
N ALA A 520 12.69 -0.47 -11.25
CA ALA A 520 13.90 -1.28 -11.40
C ALA A 520 14.00 -1.90 -12.80
N VAL A 521 12.91 -2.48 -13.29
CA VAL A 521 12.86 -2.99 -14.67
C VAL A 521 13.12 -1.87 -15.67
N ALA A 522 12.57 -0.67 -15.46
CA ALA A 522 12.81 0.48 -16.33
C ALA A 522 14.30 0.81 -16.49
N ARG A 523 15.07 0.81 -15.39
CA ARG A 523 16.53 1.02 -15.46
C ARG A 523 17.22 -0.10 -16.25
N ILE A 524 16.86 -1.36 -15.96
CA ILE A 524 17.45 -2.55 -16.59
C ILE A 524 17.21 -2.53 -18.11
N VAL A 525 15.97 -2.36 -18.54
CA VAL A 525 15.58 -2.52 -19.96
C VAL A 525 15.95 -1.30 -20.80
N ASN A 526 16.03 -0.12 -20.18
CA ASN A 526 16.61 1.05 -20.81
C ASN A 526 18.11 0.84 -21.08
N GLU A 527 18.87 0.30 -20.12
CA GLU A 527 20.28 -0.01 -20.32
C GLU A 527 20.51 -1.12 -21.35
N TRP A 528 19.76 -2.23 -21.26
CA TRP A 528 19.98 -3.38 -22.13
C TRP A 528 19.50 -3.16 -23.56
N TRP A 529 18.33 -2.55 -23.72
CA TRP A 529 17.59 -2.56 -24.98
C TRP A 529 17.19 -1.16 -25.47
N GLY A 530 17.50 -0.10 -24.70
CA GLY A 530 17.01 1.25 -24.97
C GLY A 530 15.49 1.39 -24.87
N LEU A 531 14.84 0.48 -24.13
CA LEU A 531 13.39 0.47 -23.96
C LEU A 531 12.98 1.47 -22.87
N GLY A 532 12.24 2.51 -23.24
CA GLY A 532 11.75 3.55 -22.34
C GLY A 532 10.45 3.20 -21.61
N LEU A 533 10.14 3.96 -20.56
CA LEU A 533 8.83 3.95 -19.92
C LEU A 533 7.80 4.74 -20.75
N GLY A 534 6.51 4.39 -20.64
CA GLY A 534 5.45 5.10 -21.33
C GLY A 534 5.41 4.88 -22.85
N GLU A 535 6.16 3.91 -23.38
CA GLU A 535 6.13 3.54 -24.80
C GLU A 535 4.85 2.75 -25.12
N CYS A 536 3.82 3.45 -25.59
CA CYS A 536 2.54 2.85 -25.96
C CYS A 536 2.59 2.25 -27.37
N GLU A 537 2.28 0.98 -27.52
CA GLU A 537 2.11 0.30 -28.81
C GLU A 537 0.79 -0.47 -28.83
N ASN A 538 -0.06 -0.19 -29.82
CA ASN A 538 -1.36 -0.85 -30.00
C ASN A 538 -2.28 -0.80 -28.75
N GLY A 539 -2.18 0.27 -27.96
CA GLY A 539 -2.98 0.42 -26.73
C GLY A 539 -2.48 -0.41 -25.55
N ASP A 540 -1.25 -0.91 -25.61
CA ASP A 540 -0.58 -1.59 -24.50
C ASP A 540 0.85 -1.03 -24.31
N SER A 541 1.46 -1.32 -23.17
CA SER A 541 2.88 -1.06 -22.92
C SER A 541 3.44 -2.12 -21.97
N TRP A 542 4.77 -2.31 -22.01
CA TRP A 542 5.43 -3.30 -21.16
C TRP A 542 5.24 -2.99 -19.67
N ASP A 543 5.15 -1.70 -19.31
CA ASP A 543 5.09 -1.14 -17.97
C ASP A 543 3.65 -0.84 -17.48
N TRP A 544 2.65 -1.30 -18.24
CA TRP A 544 1.22 -1.12 -17.97
C TRP A 544 0.71 0.32 -17.92
N THR A 545 1.45 1.33 -18.38
CA THR A 545 0.88 2.69 -18.43
C THR A 545 -0.19 2.86 -19.48
N CYS A 546 -0.08 2.17 -20.61
CA CYS A 546 -1.00 2.34 -21.73
C CYS A 546 -2.10 1.27 -21.76
N SER A 547 -1.94 0.19 -20.99
CA SER A 547 -2.93 -0.88 -20.87
C SER A 547 -4.22 -0.37 -20.24
N PRO A 548 -5.40 -0.86 -20.68
CA PRO A 548 -6.70 -0.47 -20.12
C PRO A 548 -6.91 -0.86 -18.65
#